data_AF-A0A379EXV0-F1
#
_entry.id   AF-A0A379EXV0-F1
#
_cell.length_a   1.000
_cell.length_b   1.000
_cell.length_c   1.000
_cell.angle_alpha   90.00
_cell.angle_beta   90.00
_cell.angle_gamma   90.00
#
_symmetry.space_group_name_H-M   'P 1'
#
loop_
_entity.id
_entity.type
_entity.pdbx_description
1 polymer ?
#
loop_
_entity_poly.entity_id
_entity_poly.type
_entity_poly.pdbx_seq_one_letter_code
_entity_poly.pdbx_strand_id
1 'polypeptide(L)'
;MKVNFEEKTYESYFNIELSNRSDIFFPPGQSLEGLLGFDSSVLTRDKQLWNLFMSMSNSANNREIDLHEIAKAMENFESSWLKKIPQIKVNVLFQYKKPEYISSARGKEWHLWREPYYRYEIYQKQQELLMCINQKLGSKVLILYVSPALYDIRKLLEAHKAKRIIDFSNFQKVSALYGHHCNTYIQAGNYSIANSQPEKIKNIALLEELEQIEDRNTGDNIEFVINFCRQISNIMSEDKYYSELFNKLNQRFDNLKNDCRLVYNYIMLYHFRLLTGIQCLMQCHKLEK
;
A
#
# COMPACT_ATOMS: atom_id res chain seq x y z
N MET A 1 -19.55 -9.13 -18.14
CA MET A 1 -20.15 -7.91 -17.55
C MET A 1 -19.00 -7.09 -16.96
N LYS A 2 -19.00 -5.75 -16.99
CA LYS A 2 -17.85 -5.00 -16.45
C LYS A 2 -17.99 -4.80 -14.94
N VAL A 3 -16.86 -4.83 -14.23
CA VAL A 3 -16.80 -4.39 -12.83
C VAL A 3 -17.15 -2.90 -12.80
N ASN A 4 -18.19 -2.53 -12.03
CA ASN A 4 -18.79 -1.20 -12.05
C ASN A 4 -18.37 -0.28 -10.88
N PHE A 5 -17.24 -0.57 -10.25
CA PHE A 5 -16.63 0.26 -9.22
C PHE A 5 -15.16 0.55 -9.54
N GLU A 6 -14.61 1.61 -8.93
CA GLU A 6 -13.21 2.00 -9.09
C GLU A 6 -12.29 1.20 -8.18
N GLU A 7 -11.05 0.98 -8.64
CA GLU A 7 -10.01 0.29 -7.86
C GLU A 7 -9.77 1.00 -6.51
N LYS A 8 -9.76 2.33 -6.53
CA LYS A 8 -9.57 3.17 -5.34
C LYS A 8 -10.68 3.01 -4.30
N THR A 9 -11.93 2.80 -4.73
CA THR A 9 -13.03 2.56 -3.80
C THR A 9 -12.83 1.24 -3.06
N TYR A 10 -12.45 0.18 -3.78
CA TYR A 10 -12.15 -1.11 -3.19
C TYR A 10 -10.92 -1.05 -2.26
N GLU A 11 -9.84 -0.42 -2.70
CA GLU A 11 -8.61 -0.19 -1.91
C GLU A 11 -8.93 0.48 -0.57
N SER A 12 -9.73 1.55 -0.58
CA SER A 12 -10.14 2.25 0.64
C SER A 12 -10.93 1.33 1.58
N TYR A 13 -11.92 0.59 1.08
CA TYR A 13 -12.71 -0.33 1.94
C TYR A 13 -11.87 -1.48 2.49
N PHE A 14 -10.95 -2.01 1.70
CA PHE A 14 -10.02 -3.04 2.12
C PHE A 14 -9.12 -2.54 3.25
N ASN A 15 -8.50 -1.37 3.07
CA ASN A 15 -7.60 -0.77 4.07
C ASN A 15 -8.34 -0.47 5.38
N ILE A 16 -9.58 0.04 5.31
CA ILE A 16 -10.42 0.28 6.50
C ILE A 16 -10.71 -1.03 7.24
N GLU A 17 -11.06 -2.09 6.53
CA GLU A 17 -11.33 -3.38 7.17
C GLU A 17 -10.09 -4.00 7.80
N LEU A 18 -8.96 -3.96 7.08
CA LEU A 18 -7.68 -4.47 7.58
C LEU A 18 -7.21 -3.71 8.82
N SER A 19 -7.38 -2.38 8.82
CA SER A 19 -7.10 -1.53 9.99
C SER A 19 -7.96 -1.91 11.19
N ASN A 20 -9.25 -2.22 10.97
CA ASN A 20 -10.15 -2.66 12.05
C ASN A 20 -9.90 -4.10 12.56
N ARG A 21 -9.25 -4.96 11.76
CA ARG A 21 -8.97 -6.37 12.12
C ARG A 21 -7.56 -6.59 12.66
N SER A 22 -6.69 -5.57 12.66
CA SER A 22 -5.31 -5.67 13.14
C SER A 22 -5.06 -4.72 14.31
N ASP A 23 -4.26 -5.15 15.28
CA ASP A 23 -4.07 -4.42 16.55
C ASP A 23 -3.02 -3.30 16.49
N ILE A 24 -2.42 -3.00 15.33
CA ILE A 24 -1.78 -1.70 14.99
C ILE A 24 -1.50 -1.67 13.47
N PHE A 25 -1.92 -0.57 12.84
CA PHE A 25 -1.86 -0.29 11.41
C PHE A 25 -0.98 0.94 11.18
N PHE A 26 0.04 0.83 10.34
CA PHE A 26 0.77 1.99 9.82
C PHE A 26 1.04 1.83 8.32
N PRO A 27 0.20 2.44 7.48
CA PRO A 27 0.67 3.08 6.28
C PRO A 27 1.22 4.45 6.68
N PRO A 28 2.41 4.86 6.20
CA PRO A 28 2.69 6.28 6.06
C PRO A 28 1.72 6.84 5.00
N GLY A 29 0.53 7.24 5.45
CA GLY A 29 -0.53 7.82 4.63
C GLY A 29 -1.95 7.54 5.16
N GLN A 30 -2.91 8.35 4.72
CA GLN A 30 -4.30 8.48 5.20
C GLN A 30 -4.52 9.05 6.61
N SER A 31 -3.81 8.62 7.66
CA SER A 31 -3.98 9.26 9.00
C SER A 31 -3.30 10.63 9.09
N LEU A 32 -2.17 10.79 8.41
CA LEU A 32 -1.49 12.09 8.21
C LEU A 32 -2.24 12.95 7.18
N GLU A 33 -2.90 12.34 6.19
CA GLU A 33 -3.83 13.03 5.27
C GLU A 33 -5.12 13.46 6.01
N GLY A 34 -5.56 12.72 7.03
CA GLY A 34 -6.67 13.08 7.92
C GLY A 34 -6.31 14.12 8.98
N LEU A 35 -5.04 14.17 9.41
CA LEU A 35 -4.52 15.23 10.29
C LEU A 35 -4.27 16.54 9.53
N LEU A 36 -3.89 16.46 8.25
CA LEU A 36 -3.64 17.61 7.38
C LEU A 36 -4.88 18.04 6.59
N GLY A 37 -5.80 17.14 6.24
CA GLY A 37 -7.11 17.44 5.67
C GLY A 37 -7.16 17.65 4.15
N PHE A 38 -6.25 17.06 3.37
CA PHE A 38 -6.27 17.24 1.91
C PHE A 38 -5.79 16.00 1.13
N ASP A 39 -6.60 15.57 0.15
CA ASP A 39 -6.26 14.55 -0.86
C ASP A 39 -5.23 15.05 -1.89
N SER A 40 -5.02 16.38 -1.96
CA SER A 40 -3.98 17.03 -2.74
C SER A 40 -3.69 18.43 -2.18
N SER A 41 -2.45 18.88 -2.24
CA SER A 41 -2.04 20.22 -1.79
C SER A 41 -1.43 21.03 -2.94
N VAL A 42 -1.83 22.29 -3.08
CA VAL A 42 -1.20 23.24 -4.02
C VAL A 42 -0.38 24.24 -3.21
N LEU A 43 0.92 24.36 -3.52
CA LEU A 43 1.77 25.42 -2.97
C LEU A 43 1.40 26.75 -3.65
N THR A 44 0.63 27.59 -2.95
CA THR A 44 0.41 28.97 -3.37
C THR A 44 1.26 29.93 -2.55
N ARG A 45 1.98 30.84 -3.23
CA ARG A 45 2.68 31.98 -2.58
C ARG A 45 1.79 33.23 -2.50
N ASP A 46 0.56 33.13 -3.00
CA ASP A 46 -0.38 34.23 -3.00
C ASP A 46 -1.00 34.41 -1.61
N LYS A 47 -0.69 35.53 -0.97
CA LYS A 47 -1.17 35.90 0.36
C LYS A 47 -2.70 36.07 0.42
N GLN A 48 -3.36 36.44 -0.69
CA GLN A 48 -4.80 36.67 -0.71
C GLN A 48 -5.58 35.34 -0.64
N LEU A 49 -5.08 34.30 -1.32
CA LEU A 49 -5.63 32.95 -1.25
C LEU A 49 -5.51 32.36 0.17
N TRP A 50 -4.39 32.57 0.85
CA TRP A 50 -4.21 32.11 2.25
C TRP A 50 -5.19 32.77 3.22
N ASN A 51 -5.43 34.08 3.06
CA ASN A 51 -6.39 34.82 3.89
C ASN A 51 -7.84 34.35 3.68
N LEU A 52 -8.15 33.76 2.52
CA LEU A 52 -9.49 33.25 2.22
C LEU A 52 -9.82 31.93 2.96
N PHE A 53 -8.81 31.09 3.23
CA PHE A 53 -9.00 29.74 3.78
C PHE A 53 -8.67 29.61 5.28
N MET A 54 -7.89 30.53 5.87
CA MET A 54 -7.42 30.47 7.26
C MET A 54 -8.19 31.37 8.25
N SER A 55 -9.46 31.68 8.02
CA SER A 55 -10.24 32.59 8.89
C SER A 55 -10.56 32.05 10.31
N MET A 56 -10.07 30.86 10.68
CA MET A 56 -10.39 30.18 11.94
C MET A 56 -9.21 30.07 12.94
N SER A 57 -8.19 30.92 12.84
CA SER A 57 -7.24 31.09 13.95
C SER A 57 -6.61 32.48 13.97
N ASN A 58 -6.96 33.26 14.98
CA ASN A 58 -6.41 34.60 15.25
C ASN A 58 -4.92 34.60 15.66
N SER A 59 -4.18 33.49 15.53
CA SER A 59 -2.74 33.43 15.81
C SER A 59 -1.87 33.21 14.56
N ALA A 60 -2.45 33.11 13.36
CA ALA A 60 -1.73 32.68 12.15
C ALA A 60 -1.15 33.82 11.29
N ASN A 61 -1.44 35.08 11.60
CA ASN A 61 -1.30 36.18 10.63
C ASN A 61 0.12 36.68 10.31
N ASN A 62 1.21 36.01 10.71
CA ASN A 62 2.57 36.46 10.31
C ASN A 62 3.70 35.43 10.46
N ARG A 63 3.41 34.14 10.65
CA ARG A 63 4.49 33.14 10.68
C ARG A 63 4.67 32.57 9.28
N GLU A 64 5.78 32.89 8.62
CA GLU A 64 6.31 32.00 7.60
C GLU A 64 6.37 30.61 8.24
N ILE A 65 5.57 29.69 7.73
CA ILE A 65 5.55 28.32 8.23
C ILE A 65 6.87 27.69 7.78
N ASP A 66 7.81 27.55 8.70
CA ASP A 66 9.04 26.83 8.42
C ASP A 66 8.74 25.32 8.36
N LEU A 67 8.76 24.79 7.13
CA LEU A 67 8.56 23.35 6.88
C LEU A 67 9.59 22.49 7.62
N HIS A 68 10.77 23.04 7.93
CA HIS A 68 11.79 22.35 8.70
C HIS A 68 11.43 22.24 10.18
N GLU A 69 10.79 23.26 10.77
CA GLU A 69 10.25 23.18 12.14
C GLU A 69 9.10 22.16 12.22
N ILE A 70 8.22 22.12 11.21
CA ILE A 70 7.17 21.10 11.10
C ILE A 70 7.81 19.70 11.01
N ALA A 71 8.82 19.53 10.16
CA ALA A 71 9.51 18.25 10.02
C ALA A 71 10.14 17.79 11.34
N LYS A 72 10.75 18.70 12.11
CA LYS A 72 11.29 18.39 13.45
C LYS A 72 10.21 18.01 14.45
N ALA A 73 9.07 18.71 14.45
CA ALA A 73 7.94 18.37 15.30
C ALA A 73 7.37 16.97 14.97
N MET A 74 7.25 16.67 13.67
CA MET A 74 6.84 15.35 13.18
C MET A 74 7.85 14.27 13.56
N GLU A 75 9.15 14.50 13.39
CA GLU A 75 10.22 13.56 13.77
C GLU A 75 10.10 13.16 15.25
N ASN A 76 9.91 14.14 16.13
CA ASN A 76 9.75 13.90 17.56
C ASN A 76 8.47 13.14 17.89
N PHE A 77 7.35 13.49 17.24
CA PHE A 77 6.07 12.80 17.43
C PHE A 77 6.15 11.35 16.98
N GLU A 78 6.59 11.10 15.74
CA GLU A 78 6.71 9.77 15.14
C GLU A 78 7.69 8.89 15.91
N SER A 79 8.84 9.44 16.29
CA SER A 79 9.83 8.70 17.10
C SER A 79 9.29 8.34 18.48
N SER A 80 8.54 9.25 19.13
CA SER A 80 7.90 8.98 20.43
C SER A 80 6.82 7.91 20.32
N TRP A 81 6.06 7.93 19.23
CA TRP A 81 5.00 6.95 18.96
C TRP A 81 5.56 5.56 18.64
N LEU A 82 6.56 5.45 17.75
CA LEU A 82 7.19 4.17 17.38
C LEU A 82 7.83 3.44 18.56
N LYS A 83 8.28 4.19 19.59
CA LYS A 83 8.80 3.62 20.84
C LYS A 83 7.72 3.05 21.76
N LYS A 84 6.45 3.42 21.55
CA LYS A 84 5.32 3.01 22.39
C LYS A 84 4.51 1.84 21.80
N ILE A 85 4.62 1.61 20.50
CA ILE A 85 3.94 0.48 19.86
C ILE A 85 4.70 -0.83 20.08
N PRO A 86 4.03 -1.99 20.01
CA PRO A 86 4.70 -3.28 19.97
C PRO A 86 5.68 -3.39 18.80
N GLN A 87 6.55 -4.39 18.88
CA GLN A 87 7.54 -4.63 17.85
C GLN A 87 6.90 -4.90 16.49
N ILE A 88 7.40 -4.22 15.45
CA ILE A 88 7.00 -4.43 14.07
C ILE A 88 7.62 -5.74 13.59
N LYS A 89 6.79 -6.69 13.17
CA LYS A 89 7.23 -8.02 12.70
C LYS A 89 7.68 -8.01 11.25
N VAL A 90 6.89 -7.38 10.38
CA VAL A 90 7.04 -7.46 8.92
C VAL A 90 6.43 -6.25 8.23
N ASN A 91 6.98 -5.91 7.07
CA ASN A 91 6.37 -4.97 6.14
C ASN A 91 5.53 -5.74 5.12
N VAL A 92 4.30 -5.32 4.90
CA VAL A 92 3.37 -5.91 3.93
C VAL A 92 3.15 -4.91 2.80
N LEU A 93 3.43 -5.32 1.58
CA LEU A 93 3.17 -4.54 0.37
C LEU A 93 1.97 -5.11 -0.37
N PHE A 94 0.96 -4.27 -0.59
CA PHE A 94 -0.22 -4.62 -1.35
C PHE A 94 -0.24 -3.89 -2.69
N GLN A 95 -0.36 -4.68 -3.75
CA GLN A 95 -0.71 -4.17 -5.06
C GLN A 95 -2.15 -4.53 -5.40
N TYR A 96 -3.00 -3.51 -5.40
CA TYR A 96 -4.41 -3.67 -5.76
C TYR A 96 -4.55 -3.91 -7.26
N LYS A 97 -5.54 -4.74 -7.61
CA LYS A 97 -5.92 -5.10 -8.97
C LYS A 97 -7.43 -5.10 -9.12
N LYS A 98 -7.94 -4.16 -9.93
CA LYS A 98 -9.31 -4.23 -10.46
C LYS A 98 -9.41 -5.37 -11.47
N PRO A 99 -10.27 -6.37 -11.23
CA PRO A 99 -10.43 -7.47 -12.17
C PRO A 99 -11.43 -7.11 -13.27
N GLU A 100 -11.37 -7.87 -14.34
CA GLU A 100 -12.43 -8.03 -15.32
C GLU A 100 -13.29 -9.23 -14.95
N TYR A 101 -14.61 -9.11 -15.11
CA TYR A 101 -15.53 -10.24 -14.91
C TYR A 101 -15.98 -10.82 -16.25
N ILE A 102 -15.43 -11.99 -16.56
CA ILE A 102 -15.65 -12.71 -17.81
C ILE A 102 -16.81 -13.68 -17.63
N SER A 103 -17.94 -13.39 -18.27
CA SER A 103 -19.17 -14.19 -18.17
C SER A 103 -19.55 -14.90 -19.48
N SER A 104 -18.76 -14.73 -20.54
CA SER A 104 -19.02 -15.28 -21.86
C SER A 104 -18.20 -16.54 -22.09
N ALA A 105 -18.82 -17.56 -22.69
CA ALA A 105 -18.15 -18.79 -23.12
C ALA A 105 -17.02 -18.58 -24.14
N ARG A 106 -16.93 -17.39 -24.74
CA ARG A 106 -15.86 -16.98 -25.65
C ARG A 106 -14.64 -16.37 -24.94
N GLY A 107 -14.64 -16.31 -23.60
CA GLY A 107 -13.50 -15.84 -22.82
C GLY A 107 -12.26 -16.71 -23.09
N LYS A 108 -11.08 -16.07 -23.18
CA LYS A 108 -9.81 -16.76 -23.50
C LYS A 108 -9.54 -17.94 -22.56
N GLU A 109 -9.77 -17.74 -21.26
CA GLU A 109 -9.54 -18.72 -20.21
C GLU A 109 -10.81 -19.51 -19.82
N TRP A 110 -11.91 -19.36 -20.57
CA TRP A 110 -13.17 -20.06 -20.27
C TRP A 110 -13.02 -21.58 -20.24
N HIS A 111 -12.16 -22.13 -21.10
CA HIS A 111 -11.91 -23.57 -21.16
C HIS A 111 -11.32 -24.15 -19.86
N LEU A 112 -10.70 -23.31 -19.02
CA LEU A 112 -10.12 -23.71 -17.73
C LEU A 112 -11.15 -23.79 -16.61
N TRP A 113 -12.15 -22.90 -16.63
CA TRP A 113 -13.15 -22.74 -15.56
C TRP A 113 -14.51 -23.34 -15.93
N ARG A 114 -14.92 -23.16 -17.20
CA ARG A 114 -16.26 -23.51 -17.74
C ARG A 114 -17.42 -22.82 -17.02
N GLU A 115 -17.13 -21.70 -16.37
CA GLU A 115 -18.08 -20.84 -15.67
C GLU A 115 -17.54 -19.40 -15.66
N PRO A 116 -18.37 -18.40 -15.29
CA PRO A 116 -17.90 -17.03 -15.16
C PRO A 116 -16.74 -16.86 -14.17
N TYR A 117 -15.74 -16.06 -14.54
CA TYR A 117 -14.52 -15.91 -13.76
C TYR A 117 -14.02 -14.45 -13.73
N TYR A 118 -13.19 -14.15 -12.75
CA TYR A 118 -12.44 -12.91 -12.61
C TYR A 118 -11.06 -13.05 -13.22
N ARG A 119 -10.56 -11.98 -13.82
CA ARG A 119 -9.23 -11.91 -14.42
C ARG A 119 -8.57 -10.59 -14.12
N TYR A 120 -7.28 -10.58 -13.78
CA TYR A 120 -6.49 -9.35 -13.84
C TYR A 120 -5.17 -9.58 -14.57
N GLU A 121 -4.71 -8.55 -15.27
CA GLU A 121 -3.44 -8.56 -15.97
C GLU A 121 -2.28 -8.23 -15.01
N ILE A 122 -1.14 -8.88 -15.27
CA ILE A 122 0.11 -8.66 -14.55
C ILE A 122 0.95 -7.71 -15.41
N TYR A 123 1.07 -6.47 -14.94
CA TYR A 123 1.83 -5.44 -15.65
C TYR A 123 3.32 -5.67 -15.43
N GLN A 124 4.04 -5.98 -16.52
CA GLN A 124 5.45 -6.37 -16.46
C GLN A 124 6.32 -5.37 -15.68
N LYS A 125 6.18 -4.06 -15.96
CA LYS A 125 6.98 -3.02 -15.27
C LYS A 125 6.83 -3.08 -13.74
N GLN A 126 5.60 -3.30 -13.28
CA GLN A 126 5.29 -3.39 -11.87
C GLN A 126 5.73 -4.74 -11.28
N GLN A 127 5.55 -5.84 -12.02
CA GLN A 127 6.01 -7.17 -11.61
C GLN A 127 7.53 -7.16 -11.40
N GLU A 128 8.30 -6.57 -12.31
CA GLU A 128 9.76 -6.48 -12.22
C GLU A 128 10.21 -5.71 -10.98
N LEU A 129 9.61 -4.56 -10.68
CA LEU A 129 9.89 -3.79 -9.47
C LEU A 129 9.57 -4.60 -8.21
N LEU A 130 8.37 -5.19 -8.13
CA LEU A 130 7.95 -5.97 -6.96
C LEU A 130 8.82 -7.21 -6.77
N MET A 131 9.27 -7.86 -7.85
CA MET A 131 10.22 -8.97 -7.78
C MET A 131 11.60 -8.52 -7.31
N CYS A 132 12.09 -7.35 -7.74
CA CYS A 132 13.33 -6.77 -7.25
C CYS A 132 13.25 -6.51 -5.74
N ILE A 133 12.13 -5.95 -5.25
CA ILE A 133 11.88 -5.78 -3.81
C ILE A 133 11.86 -7.14 -3.10
N ASN A 134 11.12 -8.12 -3.63
CA ASN A 134 11.04 -9.46 -3.05
C ASN A 134 12.41 -10.14 -2.93
N GLN A 135 13.27 -10.00 -3.95
CA GLN A 135 14.62 -10.58 -3.96
C GLN A 135 15.58 -9.88 -2.98
N LYS A 136 15.54 -8.54 -2.91
CA LYS A 136 16.44 -7.76 -2.05
C LYS A 136 16.04 -7.81 -0.56
N LEU A 137 14.74 -7.79 -0.25
CA LEU A 137 14.24 -7.75 1.13
C LEU A 137 13.89 -9.15 1.67
N GLY A 138 13.64 -10.12 0.79
CA GLY A 138 13.35 -11.50 1.14
C GLY A 138 12.23 -11.61 2.17
N SER A 139 12.48 -12.36 3.23
CA SER A 139 11.48 -12.61 4.29
C SER A 139 11.12 -11.41 5.18
N LYS A 140 11.76 -10.25 4.99
CA LYS A 140 11.43 -9.01 5.73
C LYS A 140 10.21 -8.29 5.15
N VAL A 141 9.73 -8.75 4.00
CA VAL A 141 8.58 -8.17 3.31
C VAL A 141 7.64 -9.27 2.81
N LEU A 142 6.34 -9.07 2.99
CA LEU A 142 5.29 -9.87 2.38
C LEU A 142 4.67 -9.06 1.24
N ILE A 143 4.78 -9.53 -0.01
CA ILE A 143 4.28 -8.78 -1.17
C ILE A 143 3.14 -9.54 -1.83
N LEU A 144 1.96 -8.92 -1.89
CA LEU A 144 0.72 -9.53 -2.34
C LEU A 144 0.04 -8.70 -3.42
N TYR A 145 -0.42 -9.38 -4.47
CA TYR A 145 -1.52 -8.89 -5.30
C TYR A 145 -2.84 -9.14 -4.59
N VAL A 146 -3.72 -8.12 -4.63
CA VAL A 146 -5.05 -8.15 -4.01
C VAL A 146 -6.10 -7.78 -5.03
N SER A 147 -7.11 -8.63 -5.21
CA SER A 147 -8.18 -8.39 -6.18
C SER A 147 -9.54 -8.86 -5.65
N PRO A 148 -10.61 -8.06 -5.76
CA PRO A 148 -11.94 -8.46 -5.29
C PRO A 148 -12.57 -9.54 -6.16
N ALA A 149 -13.14 -10.56 -5.53
CA ALA A 149 -14.13 -11.45 -6.16
C ALA A 149 -15.54 -10.83 -6.16
N LEU A 150 -15.64 -9.56 -6.58
CA LEU A 150 -16.86 -8.77 -6.64
C LEU A 150 -16.86 -7.94 -7.93
N TYR A 151 -18.01 -7.81 -8.58
CA TYR A 151 -18.14 -6.99 -9.79
C TYR A 151 -19.16 -5.86 -9.67
N ASP A 152 -20.01 -5.87 -8.64
CA ASP A 152 -21.10 -4.90 -8.45
C ASP A 152 -20.87 -4.01 -7.23
N ILE A 153 -21.04 -2.70 -7.40
CA ILE A 153 -20.84 -1.68 -6.36
C ILE A 153 -21.77 -1.88 -5.16
N ARG A 154 -22.99 -2.40 -5.36
CA ARG A 154 -23.90 -2.68 -4.24
C ARG A 154 -23.37 -3.85 -3.41
N LYS A 155 -22.91 -4.91 -4.07
CA LYS A 155 -22.25 -6.05 -3.38
C LYS A 155 -20.98 -5.61 -2.66
N LEU A 156 -20.20 -4.69 -3.25
CA LEU A 156 -19.03 -4.12 -2.60
C LEU A 156 -19.42 -3.34 -1.33
N LEU A 157 -20.46 -2.50 -1.40
CA LEU A 157 -20.96 -1.76 -0.25
C LEU A 157 -21.54 -2.67 0.83
N GLU A 158 -22.27 -3.72 0.44
CA GLU A 158 -22.79 -4.74 1.37
C GLU A 158 -21.65 -5.48 2.08
N ALA A 159 -20.62 -5.90 1.34
CA ALA A 159 -19.42 -6.52 1.90
C ALA A 159 -18.70 -5.59 2.88
N HIS A 160 -18.57 -4.29 2.53
CA HIS A 160 -17.96 -3.29 3.41
C HIS A 160 -18.76 -3.10 4.71
N LYS A 161 -20.08 -2.95 4.61
CA LYS A 161 -20.97 -2.83 5.77
C LYS A 161 -20.91 -4.07 6.67
N ALA A 162 -20.78 -5.25 6.07
CA ALA A 162 -20.64 -6.52 6.78
C ALA A 162 -19.22 -6.74 7.33
N LYS A 163 -18.25 -5.87 7.02
CA LYS A 163 -16.82 -6.03 7.31
C LYS A 163 -16.27 -7.35 6.75
N ARG A 164 -16.54 -7.65 5.47
CA ARG A 164 -16.16 -8.89 4.77
C ARG A 164 -15.40 -8.68 3.46
N ILE A 165 -14.87 -7.48 3.23
CA ILE A 165 -14.06 -7.16 2.04
C ILE A 165 -12.88 -8.12 1.91
N ILE A 166 -12.17 -8.41 3.00
CA ILE A 166 -11.04 -9.35 3.01
C ILE A 166 -11.52 -10.76 2.63
N ASP A 167 -12.68 -11.20 3.15
CA ASP A 167 -13.26 -12.50 2.83
C ASP A 167 -13.63 -12.62 1.33
N PHE A 168 -13.96 -11.50 0.69
CA PHE A 168 -14.26 -11.42 -0.75
C PHE A 168 -13.04 -11.03 -1.60
N SER A 169 -11.82 -11.18 -1.08
CA SER A 169 -10.57 -10.86 -1.77
C SER A 169 -9.79 -12.11 -2.18
N ASN A 170 -9.21 -12.10 -3.38
CA ASN A 170 -8.18 -13.04 -3.82
C ASN A 170 -6.79 -12.46 -3.54
N PHE A 171 -5.89 -13.28 -2.99
CA PHE A 171 -4.56 -12.89 -2.56
C PHE A 171 -3.50 -13.79 -3.19
N GLN A 172 -2.56 -13.21 -3.93
CA GLN A 172 -1.45 -13.98 -4.47
C GLN A 172 -0.10 -13.34 -4.21
N LYS A 173 0.87 -14.16 -3.81
CA LYS A 173 2.28 -13.77 -3.69
C LYS A 173 2.76 -13.34 -5.07
N VAL A 174 3.40 -12.19 -5.15
CA VAL A 174 3.93 -11.67 -6.42
C VAL A 174 4.92 -12.65 -7.06
N SER A 175 5.73 -13.30 -6.23
CA SER A 175 6.69 -14.32 -6.67
C SER A 175 6.04 -15.52 -7.35
N ALA A 176 4.85 -15.92 -6.91
CA ALA A 176 4.11 -17.03 -7.50
C ALA A 176 3.55 -16.71 -8.90
N LEU A 177 3.40 -15.42 -9.22
CA LEU A 177 2.89 -14.96 -10.51
C LEU A 177 3.99 -14.52 -11.48
N TYR A 178 5.26 -14.73 -11.13
CA TYR A 178 6.38 -14.36 -11.98
C TYR A 178 6.42 -15.14 -13.30
N GLY A 179 6.55 -14.44 -14.43
CA GLY A 179 6.51 -15.04 -15.77
C GLY A 179 5.09 -15.24 -16.33
N HIS A 180 4.05 -14.99 -15.53
CA HIS A 180 2.66 -15.07 -15.98
C HIS A 180 2.15 -13.69 -16.43
N HIS A 181 1.27 -13.67 -17.44
CA HIS A 181 0.72 -12.42 -17.98
C HIS A 181 -0.64 -12.06 -17.38
N CYS A 182 -1.40 -13.04 -16.87
CA CYS A 182 -2.62 -12.76 -16.11
C CYS A 182 -2.91 -13.84 -15.07
N ASN A 183 -3.71 -13.48 -14.06
CA ASN A 183 -4.22 -14.41 -13.07
C ASN A 183 -5.75 -14.47 -13.16
N THR A 184 -6.33 -15.67 -13.05
CA THR A 184 -7.78 -15.88 -13.08
C THR A 184 -8.28 -16.67 -11.88
N TYR A 185 -9.51 -16.41 -11.45
CA TYR A 185 -10.14 -17.07 -10.30
C TYR A 185 -11.66 -16.90 -10.37
N ILE A 186 -12.42 -17.81 -9.77
CA ILE A 186 -13.90 -17.76 -9.79
C ILE A 186 -14.48 -17.09 -8.54
N GLN A 187 -13.79 -17.19 -7.41
CA GLN A 187 -14.19 -16.63 -6.13
C GLN A 187 -12.97 -16.34 -5.25
N ALA A 188 -13.17 -15.60 -4.15
CA ALA A 188 -12.19 -15.56 -3.08
C ALA A 188 -12.07 -16.95 -2.45
N GLY A 189 -10.85 -17.45 -2.26
CA GLY A 189 -10.63 -18.78 -1.68
C GLY A 189 -9.62 -19.63 -2.46
N ASN A 190 -9.73 -20.95 -2.30
CA ASN A 190 -8.67 -21.97 -2.39
C ASN A 190 -7.54 -21.83 -3.44
N TYR A 191 -7.82 -21.38 -4.67
CA TYR A 191 -6.79 -21.26 -5.70
C TYR A 191 -7.14 -20.25 -6.79
N SER A 192 -6.12 -19.81 -7.51
CA SER A 192 -6.24 -19.11 -8.80
C SER A 192 -5.43 -19.85 -9.86
N ILE A 193 -5.59 -19.47 -11.13
CA ILE A 193 -4.79 -19.99 -12.24
C ILE A 193 -3.95 -18.85 -12.80
N ALA A 194 -2.63 -19.01 -12.76
CA ALA A 194 -1.69 -18.12 -13.41
C ALA A 194 -1.53 -18.54 -14.87
N ASN A 195 -1.74 -17.60 -15.79
CA ASN A 195 -1.84 -17.88 -17.21
C ASN A 195 -0.60 -17.32 -17.91
N SER A 196 0.17 -18.24 -18.46
CA SER A 196 1.25 -18.14 -19.47
C SER A 196 1.54 -19.58 -19.86
N GLN A 197 1.77 -20.41 -18.83
CA GLN A 197 1.46 -21.83 -18.80
C GLN A 197 0.47 -22.02 -17.64
N PRO A 198 -0.76 -22.51 -17.88
CA PRO A 198 -1.78 -22.59 -16.84
C PRO A 198 -1.30 -23.39 -15.61
N GLU A 199 -1.08 -22.68 -14.51
CA GLU A 199 -0.65 -23.27 -13.24
C GLU A 199 -1.65 -22.93 -12.14
N LYS A 200 -2.07 -23.93 -11.38
CA LYS A 200 -2.93 -23.74 -10.21
C LYS A 200 -2.09 -23.30 -9.02
N ILE A 201 -2.36 -22.11 -8.51
CA ILE A 201 -1.66 -21.53 -7.36
C ILE A 201 -2.62 -21.47 -6.19
N LYS A 202 -2.23 -22.09 -5.06
CA LYS A 202 -3.00 -22.01 -3.82
C LYS A 202 -3.10 -20.56 -3.38
N ASN A 203 -4.31 -20.12 -3.09
CA ASN A 203 -4.57 -18.76 -2.60
C ASN A 203 -4.06 -18.59 -1.18
N ILE A 204 -3.73 -17.36 -0.84
CA ILE A 204 -3.24 -16.99 0.47
C ILE A 204 -4.40 -16.65 1.40
N ALA A 205 -4.43 -17.26 2.58
CA ALA A 205 -5.27 -16.82 3.68
C ALA A 205 -4.53 -15.69 4.42
N LEU A 206 -4.87 -14.44 4.08
CA LEU A 206 -4.12 -13.26 4.55
C LEU A 206 -3.94 -13.24 6.07
N LEU A 207 -5.03 -13.41 6.84
CA LEU A 207 -4.98 -13.31 8.29
C LEU A 207 -4.13 -14.43 8.91
N GLU A 208 -4.23 -15.65 8.38
CA GLU A 208 -3.42 -16.79 8.84
C GLU A 208 -1.93 -16.59 8.53
N GLU A 209 -1.58 -16.11 7.33
CA GLU A 209 -0.18 -15.78 7.01
C GLU A 209 0.36 -14.69 7.93
N LEU A 210 -0.42 -13.62 8.18
CA LEU A 210 -0.01 -12.55 9.08
C LEU A 210 0.20 -13.06 10.52
N GLU A 211 -0.64 -13.96 11.01
CA GLU A 211 -0.48 -14.55 12.35
C GLU A 211 0.74 -15.48 12.46
N GLN A 212 1.06 -16.21 11.39
CA GLN A 212 2.18 -17.14 11.34
C GLN A 212 3.55 -16.46 11.16
N ILE A 213 3.58 -15.16 10.87
CA ILE A 213 4.83 -14.41 10.77
C ILE A 213 5.48 -14.32 12.15
N GLU A 214 6.59 -15.03 12.28
CA GLU A 214 7.49 -14.97 13.42
C GLU A 214 8.02 -13.55 13.64
N ASP A 215 8.29 -13.20 14.89
CA ASP A 215 8.90 -11.92 15.23
C ASP A 215 10.37 -11.94 14.79
N ARG A 216 10.62 -11.40 13.59
CA ARG A 216 11.95 -11.36 12.96
C ARG A 216 12.68 -10.05 13.21
N ASN A 217 11.97 -9.08 13.77
CA ASN A 217 12.57 -7.87 14.27
C ASN A 217 12.98 -8.14 15.71
N THR A 218 14.27 -8.01 16.01
CA THR A 218 14.79 -8.05 17.38
C THR A 218 15.33 -6.68 17.79
N GLY A 219 15.11 -5.65 16.96
CA GLY A 219 15.67 -4.31 17.11
C GLY A 219 14.61 -3.23 17.34
N ASP A 220 15.11 -1.99 17.44
CA ASP A 220 14.31 -0.78 17.58
C ASP A 220 13.40 -0.54 16.36
N ASN A 221 12.11 -0.25 16.61
CA ASN A 221 11.12 0.01 15.57
C ASN A 221 11.54 1.17 14.66
N ILE A 222 12.15 2.23 15.19
CA ILE A 222 12.57 3.37 14.38
C ILE A 222 13.61 2.94 13.33
N GLU A 223 14.65 2.23 13.76
CA GLU A 223 15.70 1.76 12.86
C GLU A 223 15.18 0.67 11.91
N PHE A 224 14.21 -0.15 12.32
CA PHE A 224 13.51 -1.09 11.43
C PHE A 224 12.81 -0.36 10.27
N VAL A 225 12.02 0.67 10.58
CA VAL A 225 11.31 1.50 9.58
C VAL A 225 12.29 2.22 8.67
N ILE A 226 13.29 2.89 9.22
CA ILE A 226 14.30 3.62 8.43
C ILE A 226 15.03 2.66 7.49
N ASN A 227 15.38 1.46 7.95
CA ASN A 227 16.05 0.47 7.10
C ASN A 227 15.18 -0.04 5.98
N PHE A 228 13.89 -0.26 6.23
CA PHE A 228 12.94 -0.63 5.20
C PHE A 228 12.80 0.48 4.14
N CYS A 229 12.51 1.72 4.57
CA CYS A 229 12.35 2.87 3.67
C CYS A 229 13.61 3.15 2.86
N ARG A 230 14.80 3.05 3.46
CA ARG A 230 16.07 3.23 2.76
C ARG A 230 16.29 2.17 1.69
N GLN A 231 15.97 0.90 1.97
CA GLN A 231 16.08 -0.18 0.97
C GLN A 231 15.12 0.05 -0.19
N ILE A 232 13.87 0.43 0.09
CA ILE A 232 12.90 0.80 -0.97
C ILE A 232 13.40 1.99 -1.79
N SER A 233 13.94 3.01 -1.12
CA SER A 233 14.46 4.21 -1.79
C SER A 233 15.63 3.88 -2.72
N ASN A 234 16.58 3.05 -2.26
CA ASN A 234 17.69 2.60 -3.09
C ASN A 234 17.20 1.79 -4.31
N ILE A 235 16.22 0.92 -4.12
CA ILE A 235 15.60 0.17 -5.22
C ILE A 235 14.98 1.12 -6.24
N MET A 236 14.22 2.12 -5.78
CA MET A 236 13.58 3.10 -6.65
C MET A 236 14.58 3.97 -7.39
N SER A 237 15.67 4.39 -6.74
CA SER A 237 16.73 5.19 -7.36
C SER A 237 17.52 4.42 -8.43
N GLU A 238 17.54 3.08 -8.37
CA GLU A 238 18.15 2.19 -9.37
C GLU A 238 17.16 1.66 -10.40
N ASP A 239 15.85 1.87 -10.20
CA ASP A 239 14.82 1.30 -11.06
C ASP A 239 14.81 1.92 -12.45
N LYS A 240 14.70 1.08 -13.48
CA LYS A 240 14.78 1.50 -14.89
C LYS A 240 13.61 2.38 -15.36
N TYR A 241 12.48 2.39 -14.65
CA TYR A 241 11.29 3.15 -15.02
C TYR A 241 11.04 4.34 -14.08
N TYR A 242 11.33 4.19 -12.79
CA TYR A 242 10.93 5.17 -11.78
C TYR A 242 12.06 6.07 -11.27
N SER A 243 13.34 5.71 -11.48
CA SER A 243 14.49 6.39 -10.88
C SER A 243 14.53 7.90 -11.14
N GLU A 244 14.38 8.33 -12.40
CA GLU A 244 14.44 9.75 -12.76
C GLU A 244 13.40 10.58 -11.99
N LEU A 245 12.14 10.15 -12.04
CA LEU A 245 11.03 10.87 -11.41
C LEU A 245 11.10 10.79 -9.88
N PHE A 246 11.47 9.63 -9.33
CA PHE A 246 11.66 9.44 -7.89
C PHE A 246 12.74 10.37 -7.36
N ASN A 247 13.93 10.38 -7.98
CA ASN A 247 15.04 11.25 -7.57
C ASN A 247 14.67 12.74 -7.66
N LYS A 248 13.96 13.14 -8.73
CA LYS A 248 13.49 14.52 -8.90
C LYS A 248 12.49 14.97 -7.81
N LEU A 249 11.56 14.09 -7.42
CA LEU A 249 10.61 14.38 -6.34
C LEU A 249 11.30 14.52 -4.97
N ASN A 250 12.38 13.78 -4.76
CA ASN A 250 13.09 13.68 -3.49
C ASN A 250 14.14 14.77 -3.27
N GLN A 251 14.73 15.31 -4.35
CA GLN A 251 15.83 16.29 -4.29
C GLN A 251 15.52 17.50 -3.39
N ARG A 252 14.26 17.97 -3.38
CA ARG A 252 13.83 19.12 -2.57
C ARG A 252 13.81 18.86 -1.05
N PHE A 253 13.96 17.61 -0.63
CA PHE A 253 13.92 17.19 0.78
C PHE A 253 15.28 16.71 1.30
N ASP A 254 16.36 16.82 0.51
CA ASP A 254 17.69 16.34 0.91
C ASP A 254 18.24 17.02 2.16
N ASN A 255 17.81 18.25 2.44
CA ASN A 255 18.14 18.97 3.68
C ASN A 255 17.58 18.30 4.94
N LEU A 256 16.51 17.50 4.85
CA LEU A 256 15.92 16.78 5.99
C LEU A 256 16.66 15.48 6.31
N LYS A 257 17.51 14.98 5.40
CA LYS A 257 18.12 13.65 5.50
C LYS A 257 18.93 13.43 6.79
N ASN A 258 19.60 14.47 7.27
CA ASN A 258 20.45 14.41 8.46
C ASN A 258 19.70 14.80 9.74
N ASP A 259 18.77 15.76 9.65
CA ASP A 259 18.13 16.38 10.82
C ASP A 259 16.81 15.70 11.20
N CYS A 260 16.12 15.07 10.24
CA CYS A 260 14.80 14.46 10.41
C CYS A 260 14.76 13.13 9.65
N ARG A 261 15.54 12.15 10.13
CA ARG A 261 15.79 10.88 9.42
C ARG A 261 14.50 10.10 9.19
N LEU A 262 13.63 9.99 10.19
CA LEU A 262 12.40 9.21 10.10
C LEU A 262 11.41 9.88 9.14
N VAL A 263 11.18 11.19 9.28
CA VAL A 263 10.31 11.97 8.40
C VAL A 263 10.80 11.95 6.95
N TYR A 264 12.10 12.14 6.73
CA TYR A 264 12.70 12.03 5.40
C TYR A 264 12.37 10.67 4.76
N ASN A 265 12.57 9.58 5.51
CA ASN A 265 12.28 8.22 5.02
C ASN A 265 10.79 7.99 4.74
N TYR A 266 9.89 8.57 5.53
CA TYR A 266 8.45 8.53 5.24
C TYR A 266 8.07 9.30 3.98
N ILE A 267 8.71 10.46 3.71
CA ILE A 267 8.50 11.19 2.45
C ILE A 267 8.95 10.32 1.26
N MET A 268 10.08 9.62 1.37
CA MET A 268 10.53 8.72 0.30
C MET A 268 9.52 7.59 0.06
N LEU A 269 9.02 6.99 1.14
CA LEU A 269 8.01 5.92 1.05
C LEU A 269 6.67 6.43 0.50
N TYR A 270 6.30 7.67 0.82
CA TYR A 270 5.15 8.35 0.21
C TYR A 270 5.30 8.52 -1.30
N HIS A 271 6.47 8.99 -1.78
CA HIS A 271 6.70 9.12 -3.22
C HIS A 271 6.77 7.76 -3.92
N PHE A 272 7.34 6.73 -3.27
CA PHE A 272 7.25 5.36 -3.76
C PHE A 272 5.80 4.95 -4.03
N ARG A 273 4.92 5.15 -3.04
CA ARG A 273 3.49 4.85 -3.16
C ARG A 273 2.82 5.69 -4.26
N LEU A 274 3.13 6.98 -4.34
CA LEU A 274 2.57 7.89 -5.34
C LEU A 274 2.91 7.44 -6.77
N LEU A 275 4.15 7.01 -7.00
CA LEU A 275 4.62 6.62 -8.33
C LEU A 275 4.15 5.23 -8.76
N THR A 276 4.03 4.31 -7.80
CA THR A 276 3.81 2.89 -8.10
C THR A 276 2.38 2.43 -7.83
N GLY A 277 1.62 3.15 -7.00
CA GLY A 277 0.33 2.72 -6.48
C GLY A 277 0.42 1.59 -5.45
N ILE A 278 1.62 1.14 -5.07
CA ILE A 278 1.84 0.06 -4.10
C ILE A 278 1.59 0.61 -2.69
N GLN A 279 0.67 -0.01 -1.96
CA GLN A 279 0.41 0.33 -0.57
C GLN A 279 1.40 -0.42 0.33
N CYS A 280 1.93 0.27 1.32
CA CYS A 280 2.82 -0.30 2.32
C CYS A 280 2.14 -0.27 3.68
N LEU A 281 2.17 -1.39 4.39
CA LEU A 281 1.63 -1.55 5.72
C LEU A 281 2.65 -2.23 6.63
N MET A 282 2.69 -1.83 7.88
CA MET A 282 3.55 -2.44 8.89
C MET A 282 2.71 -3.24 9.87
N GLN A 283 3.05 -4.51 10.08
CA GLN A 283 2.36 -5.37 11.01
C GLN A 283 3.10 -5.41 12.35
N CYS A 284 2.37 -5.14 13.43
CA CYS A 284 2.91 -5.21 14.80
C CYS A 284 2.34 -6.40 15.57
N HIS A 285 2.99 -6.75 16.67
CA HIS A 285 2.39 -7.62 17.69
C HIS A 285 1.07 -7.03 18.23
N LYS A 286 0.13 -7.92 18.63
CA LYS A 286 -1.05 -7.49 19.38
C LYS A 286 -0.62 -6.90 20.71
N LEU A 287 -1.21 -5.76 21.09
CA LEU A 287 -1.14 -5.31 22.48
C LEU A 287 -1.87 -6.34 23.33
N GLU A 288 -1.16 -6.99 24.27
CA GLU A 288 -1.83 -7.76 25.31
C GLU A 288 -2.74 -6.80 26.10
N LYS A 289 -4.02 -7.14 26.21
CA LYS A 289 -5.01 -6.37 26.99
C LYS A 289 -4.81 -6.58 28.48
#